data_AF-A0A0Q6MMY5-F1
#
_entry.id   AF-A0A0Q6MMY5-F1
#
_cell.length_a   1.000
_cell.length_b   1.000
_cell.length_c   1.000
_cell.angle_alpha   90.00
_cell.angle_beta   90.00
_cell.angle_gamma   90.00
#
_symmetry.space_group_name_H-M   'P 1'
#
loop_
_entity.id
_entity.type
_entity.pdbx_description
1 polymer ?
#
loop_
_entity_poly.entity_id
_entity_poly.type
_entity_poly.pdbx_seq_one_letter_code
_entity_poly.pdbx_strand_id
1 'polypeptide(L)'
;MPASFVPRALASAALSLLLATSQAAPDTQFQPAFQRFNQGMAGDKAAVDDAAEAFDKLQQAEPTSPVLMAYSGAAIAMKARTTLLPWKKMGFAEDGLAMLDKALALLTPVHDAIGQHGTPASLETRFVAASTFLAVPDFMHRGARGNALLAEVLASPLLAQAPLPFQASVWMRAGAQAAKENRVADARRFYEQVVQHGAPQAEHAKAALQGLPS
;
A
#
# COMPACT_ATOMS: atom_id res chain seq x y z
N MET A 1 -8.00 -16.69 79.08
CA MET A 1 -7.21 -17.09 77.90
C MET A 1 -8.12 -16.98 76.68
N PRO A 2 -8.01 -15.90 75.86
CA PRO A 2 -8.81 -15.78 74.65
C PRO A 2 -8.06 -16.34 73.43
N ALA A 3 -8.77 -17.11 72.60
CA ALA A 3 -8.28 -17.64 71.33
C ALA A 3 -8.46 -16.59 70.23
N SER A 4 -7.36 -16.24 69.55
CA SER A 4 -7.34 -15.27 68.46
C SER A 4 -7.71 -15.90 67.12
N PHE A 5 -8.67 -15.30 66.44
CA PHE A 5 -9.09 -15.63 65.08
C PHE A 5 -8.05 -15.15 64.05
N VAL A 6 -7.71 -16.02 63.09
CA VAL A 6 -6.87 -15.67 61.91
C VAL A 6 -7.80 -15.42 60.72
N PRO A 7 -7.73 -14.27 60.04
CA PRO A 7 -8.46 -14.06 58.79
C PRO A 7 -7.66 -14.65 57.63
N ARG A 8 -8.28 -15.55 56.85
CA ARG A 8 -7.75 -15.99 55.55
C ARG A 8 -8.01 -14.89 54.51
N ALA A 9 -6.96 -14.19 54.11
CA ALA A 9 -7.00 -13.29 52.97
C ALA A 9 -7.13 -14.11 51.67
N LEU A 10 -8.19 -13.86 50.91
CA LEU A 10 -8.37 -14.35 49.54
C LEU A 10 -7.40 -13.58 48.63
N ALA A 11 -6.39 -14.26 48.10
CA ALA A 11 -5.51 -13.70 47.08
C ALA A 11 -6.21 -13.77 45.71
N SER A 12 -6.73 -12.64 45.24
CA SER A 12 -7.18 -12.49 43.86
C SER A 12 -5.98 -12.41 42.93
N ALA A 13 -5.75 -13.46 42.14
CA ALA A 13 -4.79 -13.43 41.05
C ALA A 13 -5.36 -12.59 39.89
N ALA A 14 -4.84 -11.37 39.72
CA ALA A 14 -5.13 -10.55 38.55
C ALA A 14 -4.36 -11.12 37.34
N LEU A 15 -5.11 -11.74 36.42
CA LEU A 15 -4.59 -12.21 35.14
C LEU A 15 -4.46 -11.00 34.20
N SER A 16 -3.27 -10.40 34.13
CA SER A 16 -2.96 -9.35 33.17
C SER A 16 -2.95 -9.93 31.76
N LEU A 17 -4.01 -9.71 30.98
CA LEU A 17 -3.97 -9.90 29.54
C LEU A 17 -2.96 -8.92 28.95
N LEU A 18 -1.80 -9.44 28.53
CA LEU A 18 -0.91 -8.74 27.61
C LEU A 18 -1.65 -8.61 26.27
N LEU A 19 -2.32 -7.48 26.06
CA LEU A 19 -2.70 -7.02 24.74
C LEU A 19 -1.39 -6.81 23.98
N ALA A 20 -1.02 -7.78 23.13
CA ALA A 20 0.00 -7.58 22.12
C ALA A 20 -0.50 -6.45 21.22
N THR A 21 -0.01 -5.23 21.47
CA THR A 21 -0.16 -4.16 20.50
C THR A 21 0.61 -4.61 19.27
N SER A 22 -0.10 -4.91 18.18
CA SER A 22 0.52 -5.03 16.86
C SER A 22 1.11 -3.67 16.52
N GLN A 23 2.33 -3.42 17.00
CA GLN A 23 3.12 -2.30 16.54
C GLN A 23 3.58 -2.65 15.13
N ALA A 24 3.25 -1.78 14.19
CA ALA A 24 3.74 -1.89 12.83
C ALA A 24 5.28 -1.84 12.82
N ALA A 25 5.90 -2.43 11.81
CA ALA A 25 7.35 -2.41 11.65
C ALA A 25 7.87 -0.99 11.81
N PRO A 26 9.02 -0.79 12.46
CA PRO A 26 9.58 0.54 12.58
C PRO A 26 9.74 1.15 11.19
N ASP A 27 9.28 2.40 11.00
CA ASP A 27 9.42 3.15 9.75
C ASP A 27 10.88 3.11 9.21
N THR A 28 11.86 2.98 10.11
CA THR A 28 13.29 2.87 9.79
C THR A 28 13.65 1.67 8.92
N GLN A 29 12.91 0.57 9.00
CA GLN A 29 13.15 -0.62 8.17
C GLN A 29 12.32 -0.60 6.88
N PHE A 30 11.13 0.03 6.91
CA PHE A 30 10.27 0.17 5.75
C PHE A 30 10.81 1.19 4.74
N GLN A 31 11.31 2.34 5.20
CA GLN A 31 11.70 3.46 4.33
C GLN A 31 12.74 3.09 3.24
N PRO A 32 13.81 2.31 3.53
CA PRO A 32 14.75 1.88 2.51
C PRO A 32 14.12 0.93 1.46
N ALA A 33 13.26 -0.01 1.90
CA ALA A 33 12.55 -0.91 1.00
C ALA A 33 11.60 -0.13 0.07
N PHE A 34 10.87 0.84 0.63
CA PHE A 34 9.99 1.72 -0.11
C PHE A 34 10.72 2.60 -1.12
N GLN A 35 11.92 3.10 -0.79
CA GLN A 35 12.76 3.84 -1.75
C GLN A 35 13.16 2.98 -2.95
N ARG A 36 13.61 1.74 -2.70
CA ARG A 36 13.92 0.79 -3.78
C ARG A 36 12.69 0.47 -4.62
N PHE A 37 11.54 0.28 -3.99
CA PHE A 37 10.28 0.05 -4.68
C PHE A 37 9.92 1.20 -5.62
N ASN A 38 10.04 2.45 -5.16
CA ASN A 38 9.79 3.63 -6.00
C ASN A 38 10.77 3.75 -7.17
N GLN A 39 12.04 3.41 -6.97
CA GLN A 39 13.04 3.33 -8.05
C GLN A 39 12.66 2.25 -9.08
N GLY A 40 12.23 1.07 -8.62
CA GLY A 40 11.74 -0.01 -9.48
C GLY A 40 10.50 0.38 -10.28
N MET A 41 9.56 1.09 -9.65
CA MET A 41 8.39 1.66 -10.31
C MET A 41 8.81 2.65 -11.43
N ALA A 42 9.82 3.48 -11.17
CA ALA A 42 10.41 4.42 -12.13
C ALA A 42 11.24 3.76 -13.25
N GLY A 43 11.46 2.43 -13.18
CA GLY A 43 12.10 1.65 -14.25
C GLY A 43 13.52 1.15 -13.93
N ASP A 44 14.04 1.40 -12.73
CA ASP A 44 15.31 0.80 -12.29
C ASP A 44 15.13 -0.70 -12.07
N LYS A 45 15.67 -1.51 -12.98
CA LYS A 45 15.52 -2.96 -12.95
C LYS A 45 16.21 -3.60 -11.74
N ALA A 46 17.34 -3.06 -11.29
CA ALA A 46 18.07 -3.61 -10.14
C ALA A 46 17.28 -3.37 -8.85
N ALA A 47 16.65 -2.20 -8.73
CA ALA A 47 15.85 -1.84 -7.57
C ALA A 47 14.58 -2.72 -7.40
N VAL A 48 14.10 -3.36 -8.47
CA VAL A 48 12.95 -4.29 -8.38
C VAL A 48 13.29 -5.52 -7.55
N ASP A 49 14.44 -6.15 -7.79
CA ASP A 49 14.84 -7.33 -7.04
C ASP A 49 15.21 -6.96 -5.59
N ASP A 50 15.93 -5.86 -5.39
CA ASP A 50 16.23 -5.32 -4.06
C ASP A 50 14.96 -5.05 -3.24
N ALA A 51 13.94 -4.45 -3.86
CA ALA A 51 12.66 -4.18 -3.20
C ALA A 51 11.91 -5.46 -2.84
N ALA A 52 11.89 -6.45 -3.75
CA ALA A 52 11.22 -7.72 -3.49
C ALA A 52 11.86 -8.46 -2.31
N GLU A 53 13.20 -8.51 -2.23
CA GLU A 53 13.91 -9.12 -1.11
C GLU A 53 13.72 -8.35 0.20
N ALA A 54 13.72 -7.02 0.16
CA ALA A 54 13.53 -6.21 1.35
C ALA A 54 12.12 -6.37 1.93
N PHE A 55 11.09 -6.33 1.09
CA PHE A 55 9.71 -6.52 1.54
C PHE A 55 9.38 -7.95 1.96
N ASP A 56 9.99 -8.96 1.35
CA ASP A 56 9.89 -10.36 1.83
C ASP A 56 10.42 -10.48 3.27
N LYS A 57 11.60 -9.92 3.56
CA LYS A 57 12.16 -9.92 4.93
C LYS A 57 11.27 -9.19 5.94
N LEU A 58 10.75 -8.02 5.57
CA LEU A 58 9.84 -7.26 6.43
C LEU A 58 8.55 -8.04 6.70
N GLN A 59 7.98 -8.67 5.67
CA GLN A 59 6.75 -9.45 5.81
C GLN A 59 6.97 -10.72 6.64
N GLN A 60 8.14 -11.37 6.55
CA GLN A 60 8.46 -12.50 7.42
C GLN A 60 8.52 -12.10 8.91
N ALA A 61 9.00 -10.88 9.19
CA ALA A 61 8.97 -10.33 10.55
C ALA A 61 7.54 -10.00 11.02
N GLU A 62 6.68 -9.54 10.10
CA GLU A 62 5.29 -9.14 10.38
C GLU A 62 4.30 -9.75 9.39
N PRO A 63 4.01 -11.06 9.52
CA PRO A 63 3.24 -11.81 8.52
C PRO A 63 1.77 -11.38 8.43
N THR A 64 1.26 -10.71 9.47
CA THR A 64 -0.12 -10.21 9.55
C THR A 64 -0.27 -8.76 9.07
N SER A 65 0.82 -8.10 8.65
CA SER A 65 0.75 -6.72 8.14
C SER A 65 0.23 -6.71 6.69
N PRO A 66 -0.98 -6.15 6.43
CA PRO A 66 -1.52 -6.08 5.08
C PRO A 66 -0.69 -5.16 4.18
N VAL A 67 -0.09 -4.11 4.74
CA VAL A 67 0.76 -3.17 3.98
C VAL A 67 2.02 -3.87 3.49
N LEU A 68 2.74 -4.58 4.37
CA LEU A 68 3.96 -5.29 3.98
C LEU A 68 3.68 -6.41 2.97
N MET A 69 2.58 -7.14 3.16
CA MET A 69 2.13 -8.14 2.20
C MET A 69 1.79 -7.50 0.85
N ALA A 70 1.16 -6.32 0.83
CA ALA A 70 0.82 -5.64 -0.40
C ALA A 70 2.07 -5.16 -1.16
N TYR A 71 3.04 -4.55 -0.48
CA TYR A 71 4.30 -4.16 -1.11
C TYR A 71 5.12 -5.36 -1.58
N SER A 72 5.16 -6.44 -0.80
CA SER A 72 5.80 -7.70 -1.23
C SER A 72 5.16 -8.25 -2.50
N GLY A 73 3.82 -8.31 -2.56
CA GLY A 73 3.08 -8.76 -3.74
C GLY A 73 3.30 -7.85 -4.97
N ALA A 74 3.26 -6.54 -4.77
CA ALA A 74 3.53 -5.58 -5.83
C ALA A 74 4.98 -5.68 -6.34
N ALA A 75 5.96 -5.87 -5.45
CA ALA A 75 7.36 -6.04 -5.82
C ALA A 75 7.58 -7.34 -6.60
N ILE A 76 6.94 -8.45 -6.19
CA ILE A 76 6.96 -9.71 -6.93
C ILE A 76 6.35 -9.52 -8.32
N ALA A 77 5.20 -8.86 -8.43
CA ALA A 77 4.59 -8.58 -9.73
C ALA A 77 5.49 -7.73 -10.65
N MET A 78 6.27 -6.79 -10.09
CA MET A 78 7.24 -6.00 -10.86
C MET A 78 8.35 -6.85 -11.48
N LYS A 79 8.74 -7.98 -10.87
CA LYS A 79 9.77 -8.90 -11.42
C LYS A 79 9.41 -9.45 -12.79
N ALA A 80 8.11 -9.50 -13.12
CA ALA A 80 7.64 -9.87 -14.46
C ALA A 80 8.15 -8.90 -15.56
N ARG A 81 8.43 -7.63 -15.21
CA ARG A 81 8.94 -6.61 -16.13
C ARG A 81 10.45 -6.73 -16.36
N THR A 82 11.18 -7.27 -15.41
CA THR A 82 12.66 -7.31 -15.42
C THR A 82 13.22 -8.66 -15.83
N THR A 83 12.51 -9.76 -15.57
CA THR A 83 12.99 -11.10 -15.92
C THR A 83 13.04 -11.34 -17.44
N LEU A 84 14.10 -12.01 -17.90
CA LEU A 84 14.28 -12.40 -19.30
C LEU A 84 13.58 -13.73 -19.65
N LEU A 85 13.12 -14.49 -18.65
CA LEU A 85 12.55 -15.82 -18.83
C LEU A 85 11.02 -15.71 -18.99
N PRO A 86 10.45 -15.93 -20.19
CA PRO A 86 9.02 -15.66 -20.45
C PRO A 86 8.07 -16.43 -19.53
N TRP A 87 8.39 -17.68 -19.20
CA TRP A 87 7.57 -18.50 -18.29
C TRP A 87 7.54 -17.96 -16.86
N LYS A 88 8.63 -17.32 -16.39
CA LYS A 88 8.66 -16.70 -15.06
C LYS A 88 7.86 -15.39 -15.01
N LYS A 89 7.69 -14.70 -16.15
CA LYS A 89 6.92 -13.44 -16.19
C LYS A 89 5.50 -13.64 -15.71
N MET A 90 4.83 -14.68 -16.22
CA MET A 90 3.45 -14.97 -15.84
C MET A 90 3.37 -15.38 -14.37
N GLY A 91 4.24 -16.29 -13.93
CA GLY A 91 4.29 -16.72 -12.52
C GLY A 91 4.48 -15.55 -11.56
N PHE A 92 5.46 -14.66 -11.81
CA PHE A 92 5.65 -13.48 -10.97
C PHE A 92 4.43 -12.54 -10.95
N ALA A 93 3.78 -12.33 -12.09
CA ALA A 93 2.57 -11.53 -12.12
C ALA A 93 1.45 -12.19 -11.31
N GLU A 94 1.18 -13.48 -11.52
CA GLU A 94 0.12 -14.21 -10.82
C GLU A 94 0.37 -14.31 -9.30
N ASP A 95 1.60 -14.65 -8.90
CA ASP A 95 2.00 -14.76 -7.49
C ASP A 95 1.83 -13.42 -6.77
N GLY A 96 2.30 -12.33 -7.38
CA GLY A 96 2.17 -10.98 -6.83
C GLY A 96 0.71 -10.54 -6.71
N LEU A 97 -0.11 -10.83 -7.72
CA LEU A 97 -1.54 -10.53 -7.70
C LEU A 97 -2.30 -11.33 -6.64
N ALA A 98 -2.02 -12.63 -6.50
CA ALA A 98 -2.62 -13.48 -5.47
C ALA A 98 -2.24 -13.02 -4.06
N MET A 99 -1.02 -12.50 -3.90
CA MET A 99 -0.57 -11.92 -2.63
C MET A 99 -1.28 -10.62 -2.30
N LEU A 100 -1.52 -9.76 -3.29
CA LEU A 100 -2.35 -8.56 -3.12
C LEU A 100 -3.79 -8.91 -2.75
N ASP A 101 -4.35 -9.97 -3.33
CA ASP A 101 -5.68 -10.47 -2.96
C ASP A 101 -5.74 -10.88 -1.49
N LYS A 102 -4.70 -11.56 -0.99
CA LYS A 102 -4.57 -11.92 0.44
C LYS A 102 -4.41 -10.68 1.32
N ALA A 103 -3.57 -9.72 0.92
CA ALA A 103 -3.37 -8.47 1.66
C ALA A 103 -4.67 -7.69 1.83
N LEU A 104 -5.48 -7.61 0.77
CA LEU A 104 -6.81 -7.00 0.81
C LEU A 104 -7.77 -7.76 1.74
N ALA A 105 -7.70 -9.09 1.77
CA ALA A 105 -8.54 -9.92 2.64
C ALA A 105 -8.20 -9.81 4.13
N LEU A 106 -6.96 -9.40 4.47
CA LEU A 106 -6.56 -9.10 5.86
C LEU A 106 -7.13 -7.79 6.39
N LEU A 107 -7.62 -6.91 5.51
CA LEU A 107 -8.12 -5.60 5.93
C LEU A 107 -9.37 -5.74 6.81
N THR A 108 -9.32 -5.01 7.91
CA THR A 108 -10.40 -4.84 8.89
C THR A 108 -10.38 -3.39 9.35
N PRO A 109 -11.43 -2.88 10.03
CA PRO A 109 -11.48 -1.47 10.46
C PRO A 109 -10.30 -1.02 11.34
N VAL A 110 -9.59 -1.94 12.03
CA VAL A 110 -8.39 -1.58 12.81
C VAL A 110 -7.29 -0.95 11.94
N HIS A 111 -7.26 -1.29 10.65
CA HIS A 111 -6.28 -0.81 9.69
C HIS A 111 -6.58 0.60 9.16
N ASP A 112 -7.70 1.21 9.56
CA ASP A 112 -7.97 2.63 9.27
C ASP A 112 -7.13 3.56 10.16
N ALA A 113 -6.50 3.02 11.21
CA ALA A 113 -5.50 3.72 11.98
C ALA A 113 -4.25 4.03 11.15
N ILE A 114 -3.57 5.12 11.53
CA ILE A 114 -2.29 5.52 10.92
C ILE A 114 -1.27 4.40 11.11
N GLY A 115 -0.73 3.90 10.00
CA GLY A 115 0.29 2.87 9.92
C GLY A 115 1.62 3.44 9.42
N GLN A 116 2.25 2.70 8.50
CA GLN A 116 3.57 3.02 7.94
C GLN A 116 3.60 4.42 7.33
N HIS A 117 4.68 5.17 7.58
CA HIS A 117 4.93 6.50 7.03
C HIS A 117 3.78 7.50 7.22
N GLY A 118 2.97 7.34 8.27
CA GLY A 118 1.88 8.25 8.56
C GLY A 118 0.62 8.04 7.70
N THR A 119 0.52 6.94 6.94
CA THR A 119 -0.65 6.66 6.09
C THR A 119 -1.55 5.60 6.73
N PRO A 120 -2.89 5.74 6.69
CA PRO A 120 -3.80 4.67 7.08
C PRO A 120 -3.48 3.36 6.33
N ALA A 121 -3.22 2.29 7.07
CA ALA A 121 -2.76 1.02 6.50
C ALA A 121 -3.76 0.45 5.47
N SER A 122 -5.06 0.66 5.70
CA SER A 122 -6.13 0.24 4.81
C SER A 122 -6.15 1.02 3.49
N LEU A 123 -5.77 2.30 3.49
CA LEU A 123 -5.64 3.10 2.27
C LEU A 123 -4.41 2.69 1.48
N GLU A 124 -3.28 2.55 2.16
CA GLU A 124 -2.02 2.19 1.50
C GLU A 124 -2.11 0.81 0.84
N THR A 125 -2.64 -0.19 1.55
CA THR A 125 -2.87 -1.54 1.02
C THR A 125 -3.75 -1.51 -0.23
N ARG A 126 -4.90 -0.81 -0.17
CA ARG A 126 -5.80 -0.69 -1.33
C ARG A 126 -5.15 0.05 -2.49
N PHE A 127 -4.39 1.11 -2.21
CA PHE A 127 -3.72 1.89 -3.24
C PHE A 127 -2.60 1.12 -3.94
N VAL A 128 -1.79 0.37 -3.21
CA VAL A 128 -0.74 -0.50 -3.77
C VAL A 128 -1.37 -1.60 -4.64
N ALA A 129 -2.45 -2.22 -4.17
CA ALA A 129 -3.19 -3.22 -4.94
C ALA A 129 -3.81 -2.64 -6.21
N ALA A 130 -4.54 -1.51 -6.11
CA ALA A 130 -5.09 -0.80 -7.26
C ALA A 130 -4.00 -0.43 -8.28
N SER A 131 -2.87 0.06 -7.76
CA SER A 131 -1.73 0.47 -8.56
C SER A 131 -1.04 -0.68 -9.28
N THR A 132 -1.06 -1.87 -8.71
CA THR A 132 -0.53 -3.06 -9.38
C THR A 132 -1.54 -3.62 -10.38
N PHE A 133 -2.82 -3.69 -10.01
CA PHE A 133 -3.89 -4.25 -10.83
C PHE A 133 -4.14 -3.48 -12.13
N LEU A 134 -3.98 -2.14 -12.15
CA LEU A 134 -4.09 -1.40 -13.43
C LEU A 134 -2.78 -1.34 -14.22
N ALA A 135 -1.67 -1.82 -13.65
CA ALA A 135 -0.38 -1.87 -14.35
C ALA A 135 -0.15 -3.19 -15.10
N VAL A 136 -0.87 -4.26 -14.73
CA VAL A 136 -0.81 -5.54 -15.45
C VAL A 136 -1.58 -5.48 -16.77
N PRO A 137 -1.23 -6.31 -17.77
CA PRO A 137 -1.93 -6.36 -19.05
C PRO A 137 -3.42 -6.74 -18.91
N ASP A 138 -4.25 -6.28 -19.84
CA ASP A 138 -5.71 -6.44 -19.78
C ASP A 138 -6.16 -7.92 -19.76
N PHE A 139 -5.40 -8.83 -20.40
CA PHE A 139 -5.71 -10.27 -20.40
C PHE A 139 -5.63 -10.91 -19.00
N MET A 140 -5.02 -10.24 -18.01
CA MET A 140 -4.99 -10.71 -16.60
C MET A 140 -6.32 -10.42 -15.87
N HIS A 141 -7.25 -9.71 -16.51
CA HIS A 141 -8.58 -9.39 -16.00
C HIS A 141 -8.59 -8.71 -14.62
N ARG A 142 -7.57 -7.89 -14.31
CA ARG A 142 -7.46 -7.15 -13.04
C ARG A 142 -7.91 -5.69 -13.10
N GLY A 143 -8.10 -5.13 -14.30
CA GLY A 143 -8.41 -3.71 -14.50
C GLY A 143 -9.64 -3.22 -13.74
N ALA A 144 -10.79 -3.91 -13.87
CA ALA A 144 -12.02 -3.52 -13.19
C ALA A 144 -11.88 -3.47 -11.66
N ARG A 145 -11.20 -4.47 -11.08
CA ARG A 145 -10.94 -4.50 -9.64
C ARG A 145 -9.96 -3.40 -9.21
N GLY A 146 -8.93 -3.13 -10.01
CA GLY A 146 -8.02 -2.02 -9.77
C GLY A 146 -8.73 -0.67 -9.76
N ASN A 147 -9.69 -0.47 -10.67
CA ASN A 147 -10.49 0.75 -10.76
C ASN A 147 -11.41 0.90 -9.55
N ALA A 148 -12.07 -0.18 -9.12
CA ALA A 148 -12.91 -0.18 -7.93
C ALA A 148 -12.10 0.20 -6.68
N LEU A 149 -10.93 -0.43 -6.48
CA LEU A 149 -10.05 -0.11 -5.35
C LEU A 149 -9.56 1.34 -5.38
N LEU A 150 -9.17 1.85 -6.55
CA LEU A 150 -8.75 3.25 -6.68
C LEU A 150 -9.90 4.22 -6.33
N ALA A 151 -11.12 3.90 -6.76
CA ALA A 151 -12.31 4.68 -6.41
C ALA A 151 -12.59 4.65 -4.90
N GLU A 152 -12.43 3.50 -4.24
CA GLU A 152 -12.54 3.38 -2.77
C GLU A 152 -11.52 4.27 -2.06
N VAL A 153 -10.25 4.29 -2.51
CA VAL A 153 -9.22 5.16 -1.93
C VAL A 153 -9.59 6.64 -2.11
N LEU A 154 -10.03 7.04 -3.30
CA LEU A 154 -10.43 8.43 -3.60
C LEU A 154 -11.66 8.89 -2.80
N ALA A 155 -12.61 8.00 -2.56
CA ALA A 155 -13.84 8.32 -1.84
C ALA A 155 -13.68 8.31 -0.31
N SER A 156 -12.57 7.76 0.20
CA SER A 156 -12.36 7.62 1.63
C SER A 156 -12.03 8.95 2.32
N PRO A 157 -12.71 9.31 3.41
CA PRO A 157 -12.37 10.50 4.20
C PRO A 157 -10.99 10.41 4.87
N LEU A 158 -10.44 9.19 4.96
CA LEU A 158 -9.08 8.96 5.47
C LEU A 158 -8.01 9.53 4.54
N LEU A 159 -8.32 9.74 3.25
CA LEU A 159 -7.34 10.24 2.28
C LEU A 159 -6.86 11.65 2.66
N ALA A 160 -7.77 12.51 3.14
CA ALA A 160 -7.44 13.85 3.60
C ALA A 160 -6.53 13.86 4.84
N GLN A 161 -6.48 12.76 5.59
CA GLN A 161 -5.63 12.60 6.78
C GLN A 161 -4.26 12.00 6.44
N ALA A 162 -4.09 11.45 5.23
CA ALA A 162 -2.83 10.89 4.79
C ALA A 162 -1.81 12.00 4.46
N PRO A 163 -0.49 11.72 4.46
CA PRO A 163 0.51 12.70 4.10
C PRO A 163 0.33 13.18 2.65
N LEU A 164 0.62 14.46 2.41
CA LEU A 164 0.48 15.07 1.08
C LEU A 164 1.17 14.26 -0.05
N PRO A 165 2.39 13.70 0.13
CA PRO A 165 2.99 12.86 -0.90
C PRO A 165 2.17 11.62 -1.26
N PHE A 166 1.45 11.03 -0.30
CA PHE A 166 0.56 9.90 -0.56
C PHE A 166 -0.70 10.37 -1.30
N GLN A 167 -1.36 11.43 -0.83
CA GLN A 167 -2.52 12.03 -1.51
C GLN A 167 -2.22 12.34 -2.99
N ALA A 168 -1.06 12.96 -3.24
CA ALA A 168 -0.60 13.28 -4.57
C ALA A 168 -0.35 12.03 -5.43
N SER A 169 0.17 10.95 -4.85
CA SER A 169 0.35 9.68 -5.57
C SER A 169 -0.99 9.06 -5.98
N VAL A 170 -2.01 9.16 -5.11
CA VAL A 170 -3.38 8.74 -5.43
C VAL A 170 -3.95 9.56 -6.58
N TRP A 171 -3.85 10.89 -6.53
CA TRP A 171 -4.34 11.76 -7.60
C TRP A 171 -3.58 11.56 -8.90
N MET A 172 -2.25 11.41 -8.87
CA MET A 172 -1.45 11.08 -10.06
C MET A 172 -1.94 9.80 -10.72
N ARG A 173 -2.22 8.76 -9.94
CA ARG A 173 -2.74 7.49 -10.46
C ARG A 173 -4.15 7.64 -11.03
N ALA A 174 -5.02 8.35 -10.33
CA ALA A 174 -6.38 8.64 -10.77
C ALA A 174 -6.40 9.43 -12.07
N GLY A 175 -5.52 10.42 -12.20
CA GLY A 175 -5.35 11.22 -13.41
C GLY A 175 -4.87 10.38 -14.59
N ALA A 176 -3.87 9.52 -14.37
CA ALA A 176 -3.35 8.62 -15.40
C ALA A 176 -4.42 7.63 -15.88
N GLN A 177 -5.20 7.09 -14.96
CA GLN A 177 -6.29 6.17 -15.29
C GLN A 177 -7.41 6.88 -16.06
N ALA A 178 -7.82 8.08 -15.61
CA ALA A 178 -8.82 8.88 -16.30
C ALA A 178 -8.37 9.25 -17.72
N ALA A 179 -7.09 9.60 -17.90
CA ALA A 179 -6.53 9.88 -19.22
C ALA A 179 -6.56 8.65 -20.14
N LYS A 180 -6.17 7.46 -19.63
CA LYS A 180 -6.27 6.18 -20.36
C LYS A 180 -7.70 5.87 -20.79
N GLU A 181 -8.69 6.28 -20.01
CA GLU A 181 -10.13 6.11 -20.29
C GLU A 181 -10.75 7.26 -21.09
N ASN A 182 -9.95 8.20 -21.62
CA ASN A 182 -10.41 9.41 -22.32
C ASN A 182 -11.33 10.33 -21.48
N ARG A 183 -11.30 10.23 -20.15
CA ARG A 183 -11.96 11.14 -19.22
C ARG A 183 -11.07 12.35 -18.94
N VAL A 184 -10.87 13.18 -19.96
CA VAL A 184 -9.89 14.28 -19.98
C VAL A 184 -10.14 15.30 -18.86
N ALA A 185 -11.40 15.66 -18.61
CA ALA A 185 -11.76 16.61 -17.55
C ALA A 185 -11.38 16.08 -16.16
N ASP A 186 -11.64 14.80 -15.89
CA ASP A 186 -11.27 14.16 -14.63
C ASP A 186 -9.74 14.07 -14.49
N ALA A 187 -9.05 13.70 -15.57
CA ALA A 187 -7.59 13.63 -15.59
C ALA A 187 -6.96 14.98 -15.24
N ARG A 188 -7.45 16.04 -15.89
CA ARG A 188 -7.04 17.43 -15.62
C ARG A 188 -7.28 17.80 -14.16
N ARG A 189 -8.48 17.55 -13.65
CA ARG A 189 -8.84 17.85 -12.26
C ARG A 189 -7.87 17.19 -11.27
N PHE A 190 -7.55 15.91 -11.45
CA PHE A 190 -6.64 15.22 -10.54
C PHE A 190 -5.22 15.75 -10.58
N TYR A 191 -4.67 16.02 -11.76
CA TYR A 191 -3.33 16.60 -11.86
C TYR A 191 -3.27 18.03 -11.30
N GLU A 192 -4.33 18.82 -11.49
CA GLU A 192 -4.45 20.15 -10.88
C GLU A 192 -4.43 20.08 -9.35
N GLN A 193 -5.07 19.09 -8.71
CA GLN A 193 -4.97 18.90 -7.26
C GLN A 193 -3.50 18.74 -6.82
N VAL A 194 -2.71 17.93 -7.54
CA VAL A 194 -1.28 17.72 -7.23
C VAL A 194 -0.50 19.03 -7.31
N VAL A 195 -0.76 19.86 -8.33
CA VAL A 195 -0.07 21.14 -8.53
C VAL A 195 -0.51 22.19 -7.51
N GLN A 196 -1.82 22.32 -7.27
CA GLN A 196 -2.40 23.31 -6.36
C GLN A 196 -1.93 23.12 -4.92
N HIS A 197 -1.77 21.87 -4.49
CA HIS A 197 -1.29 21.55 -3.15
C HIS A 197 0.24 21.58 -3.03
N GLY A 198 0.99 21.88 -4.10
CA GLY A 198 2.44 22.00 -4.05
C GLY A 198 3.15 20.69 -3.68
N ALA A 199 2.57 19.55 -4.06
CA ALA A 199 3.12 18.24 -3.72
C ALA A 199 4.47 17.98 -4.43
N PRO A 200 5.33 17.08 -3.90
CA PRO A 200 6.59 16.71 -4.55
C PRO A 200 6.44 16.24 -6.00
N GLN A 201 5.26 15.72 -6.37
CA GLN A 201 4.92 15.24 -7.70
C GLN A 201 4.43 16.34 -8.66
N ALA A 202 4.40 17.62 -8.24
CA ALA A 202 3.82 18.72 -9.03
C ALA A 202 4.45 18.88 -10.42
N GLU A 203 5.77 18.69 -10.57
CA GLU A 203 6.41 18.78 -11.89
C GLU A 203 5.94 17.67 -12.83
N HIS A 204 5.80 16.44 -12.34
CA HIS A 204 5.22 15.34 -13.12
C HIS A 204 3.75 15.60 -13.47
N ALA A 205 2.98 16.19 -12.55
CA ALA A 205 1.59 16.56 -12.82
C ALA A 205 1.47 17.65 -13.89
N LYS A 206 2.34 18.67 -13.87
CA LYS A 206 2.40 19.70 -14.93
C LYS A 206 2.73 19.10 -16.29
N ALA A 207 3.71 18.20 -16.35
CA ALA A 207 4.05 17.50 -17.59
C ALA A 207 2.85 16.66 -18.10
N ALA A 208 2.15 15.96 -17.21
CA ALA A 208 0.97 15.19 -17.57
C ALA A 208 -0.18 16.08 -18.09
N LEU A 209 -0.40 17.26 -17.49
CA LEU A 209 -1.40 18.25 -17.95
C LEU A 209 -1.13 18.76 -19.37
N GLN A 210 0.14 18.97 -19.72
CA GLN A 210 0.54 19.41 -21.07
C GLN A 210 0.31 18.32 -22.12
N GLY A 211 0.37 17.05 -21.73
CA GLY A 211 0.13 15.91 -22.60
C GLY A 211 -1.34 15.55 -22.78
N LEU A 212 -2.27 16.19 -22.06
CA LEU A 212 -3.70 15.95 -22.24
C LEU A 212 -4.19 16.55 -23.57
N PRO A 213 -5.09 15.86 -24.28
CA PRO A 213 -5.73 16.44 -25.46
C PRO A 213 -6.54 17.69 -25.07
N SER A 214 -6.60 18.65 -25.99
CA SER A 214 -7.40 19.88 -25.88
C SER A 214 -8.89 19.58 -25.82
#